data_AF-A0A958D7I6-F1
#
_entry.id   AF-A0A958D7I6-F1
#
_cell.length_a   1.000
_cell.length_b   1.000
_cell.length_c   1.000
_cell.angle_alpha   90.00
_cell.angle_beta   90.00
_cell.angle_gamma   90.00
#
_symmetry.space_group_name_H-M   'P 1'
#
loop_
_entity.id
_entity.type
_entity.pdbx_description
1 polymer ?
#
loop_
_entity_poly.entity_id
_entity_poly.type
_entity_poly.pdbx_seq_one_letter_code
_entity_poly.pdbx_strand_id
1 'polypeptide(L)'
;MIDEQPALLLLKAFVLQRQWRFPDIPPYLDSIDSRIEALGPGPETGQLRGEVDALRSMLSFYSLRSGKETSALASRALERLPMAHSSVRGLAWLYYAAGFQATGETTRARELFLEGLKEDSLHGNSFPSRILFGLCFLTWMNTDLASLRQVATHYLRLSTERGLTEGVGFAHYFLGTAAYDANDLERAESEFKAVTVQRYIAHA
;
A
#
# COMPACT_ATOMS: atom_id res chain seq x y z
N MET A 1 26.02 16.06 -11.68
CA MET A 1 24.88 15.44 -12.37
C MET A 1 24.06 14.69 -11.36
N ILE A 2 22.77 14.99 -11.27
CA ILE A 2 21.84 14.38 -10.30
C ILE A 2 21.22 13.10 -10.91
N ASP A 3 21.17 12.96 -12.23
CA ASP A 3 20.51 11.84 -12.94
C ASP A 3 21.34 10.55 -13.12
N GLU A 4 22.47 10.42 -12.42
CA GLU A 4 23.37 9.27 -12.58
C GLU A 4 23.15 8.17 -11.53
N GLN A 5 22.69 8.53 -10.32
CA GLN A 5 22.61 7.60 -9.20
C GLN A 5 21.25 6.85 -9.17
N PRO A 6 21.23 5.50 -9.16
CA PRO A 6 20.00 4.70 -9.12
C PRO A 6 19.07 5.06 -7.96
N ALA A 7 19.62 5.30 -6.76
CA ALA A 7 18.86 5.66 -5.58
C ALA A 7 18.07 6.98 -5.75
N LEU A 8 18.61 7.93 -6.51
CA LEU A 8 17.95 9.22 -6.74
C LEU A 8 16.86 9.13 -7.81
N LEU A 9 17.07 8.32 -8.84
CA LEU A 9 16.01 7.99 -9.80
C LEU A 9 14.85 7.27 -9.11
N LEU A 10 15.17 6.39 -8.16
CA LEU A 10 14.17 5.67 -7.36
C LEU A 10 13.36 6.61 -6.47
N LEU A 11 14.02 7.59 -5.83
CA LEU A 11 13.32 8.63 -5.08
C LEU A 11 12.35 9.43 -5.97
N LYS A 12 12.76 9.79 -7.20
CA LYS A 12 11.87 10.45 -8.17
C LYS A 12 10.67 9.58 -8.51
N ALA A 13 10.87 8.28 -8.70
CA ALA A 13 9.80 7.32 -8.95
C ALA A 13 8.79 7.25 -7.79
N PHE A 14 9.27 7.26 -6.53
CA PHE A 14 8.39 7.33 -5.35
C PHE A 14 7.66 8.67 -5.21
N VAL A 15 8.28 9.79 -5.58
CA VAL A 15 7.58 11.09 -5.62
C VAL A 15 6.44 11.05 -6.65
N LEU A 16 6.67 10.51 -7.84
CA LEU A 16 5.63 10.33 -8.85
C LEU A 16 4.52 9.38 -8.37
N GLN A 17 4.87 8.32 -7.64
CA GLN A 17 3.91 7.43 -7.00
C GLN A 17 3.01 8.18 -6.01
N ARG A 18 3.59 9.02 -5.14
CA ARG A 18 2.83 9.86 -4.19
C ARG A 18 1.91 10.85 -4.90
N GLN A 19 2.33 11.35 -6.06
CA GLN A 19 1.54 12.27 -6.90
C GLN A 19 0.53 11.57 -7.81
N TRP A 20 0.39 10.24 -7.72
CA TRP A 20 -0.48 9.43 -8.60
C TRP A 20 -0.12 9.54 -10.09
N ARG A 21 1.10 9.95 -10.42
CA ARG A 21 1.61 10.08 -11.79
C ARG A 21 2.19 8.76 -12.29
N PHE A 22 1.40 7.69 -12.19
CA PHE A 22 1.84 6.33 -12.51
C PHE A 22 2.37 6.15 -13.93
N PRO A 23 1.78 6.77 -14.98
CA PRO A 23 2.31 6.67 -16.34
C PRO A 23 3.75 7.19 -16.51
N ASP A 24 4.21 8.07 -15.60
CA ASP A 24 5.53 8.68 -15.67
C ASP A 24 6.61 7.86 -14.95
N ILE A 25 6.24 6.81 -14.21
CA ILE A 25 7.14 5.98 -13.41
C ILE A 25 8.01 5.02 -14.25
N PRO A 26 7.47 4.27 -15.24
CA PRO A 26 8.21 3.21 -15.93
C PRO A 26 9.58 3.61 -16.49
N PRO A 27 9.76 4.78 -17.15
CA PRO A 27 11.06 5.17 -17.67
C PRO A 27 12.16 5.26 -16.60
N TYR A 28 11.80 5.62 -15.37
CA TYR A 28 12.75 5.65 -14.25
C TYR A 28 13.14 4.24 -13.82
N LEU A 29 12.18 3.31 -13.75
CA LEU A 29 12.45 1.93 -13.32
C LEU A 29 13.37 1.20 -14.32
N ASP A 30 13.13 1.39 -15.62
CA ASP A 30 13.96 0.77 -16.67
C ASP A 30 15.39 1.34 -16.65
N SER A 31 15.51 2.65 -16.44
CA SER A 31 16.79 3.37 -16.29
C SER A 31 17.57 2.92 -15.04
N ILE A 32 16.87 2.61 -13.95
CA ILE A 32 17.45 2.05 -12.72
C ILE A 32 17.97 0.64 -12.98
N ASP A 33 17.20 -0.23 -13.64
CA ASP A 33 17.61 -1.60 -13.93
C ASP A 33 18.90 -1.67 -14.74
N SER A 34 19.02 -0.87 -15.82
CA SER A 34 20.25 -0.85 -16.62
C SER A 34 21.49 -0.45 -15.80
N ARG A 35 21.31 0.42 -14.79
CA ARG A 35 22.40 0.84 -13.90
C ARG A 35 22.72 -0.22 -12.84
N ILE A 36 21.69 -0.85 -12.27
CA ILE A 36 21.85 -1.98 -11.35
C ILE A 36 22.59 -3.12 -12.04
N GLU A 37 22.28 -3.39 -13.31
CA GLU A 37 23.01 -4.38 -14.13
C GLU A 37 24.47 -3.99 -14.33
N ALA A 38 24.75 -2.72 -14.66
CA ALA A 38 26.12 -2.24 -14.83
C ALA A 38 26.96 -2.28 -13.53
N LEU A 39 26.35 -2.06 -12.38
CA LEU A 39 27.01 -2.11 -11.06
C LEU A 39 27.30 -3.55 -10.59
N GLY A 40 26.58 -4.54 -11.13
CA GLY A 40 26.72 -5.94 -10.75
C GLY A 40 25.99 -6.32 -9.45
N PRO A 41 26.01 -7.61 -9.10
CA PRO A 41 25.30 -8.12 -7.93
C PRO A 41 25.98 -7.71 -6.63
N GLY A 42 25.17 -7.22 -5.68
CA GLY A 42 25.61 -6.84 -4.34
C GLY A 42 24.41 -6.56 -3.43
N PRO A 43 24.63 -6.37 -2.12
CA PRO A 43 23.55 -6.11 -1.18
C PRO A 43 22.74 -4.85 -1.54
N GLU A 44 23.42 -3.76 -1.88
CA GLU A 44 22.78 -2.49 -2.27
C GLU A 44 21.95 -2.63 -3.56
N THR A 45 22.49 -3.27 -4.59
CA THR A 45 21.77 -3.53 -5.84
C THR A 45 20.59 -4.49 -5.63
N GLY A 46 20.70 -5.44 -4.69
CA GLY A 46 19.60 -6.28 -4.24
C GLY A 46 18.46 -5.49 -3.60
N GLN A 47 18.77 -4.55 -2.71
CA GLN A 47 17.78 -3.68 -2.07
C GLN A 47 17.07 -2.78 -3.09
N LEU A 48 17.83 -2.15 -3.99
CA LEU A 48 17.27 -1.33 -5.08
C LEU A 48 16.33 -2.15 -5.98
N ARG A 49 16.70 -3.40 -6.33
CA ARG A 49 15.82 -4.31 -7.08
C ARG A 49 14.53 -4.63 -6.31
N GLY A 50 14.61 -4.74 -4.98
CA GLY A 50 13.43 -4.93 -4.13
C GLY A 50 12.46 -3.76 -4.20
N GLU A 51 12.97 -2.54 -4.15
CA GLU A 51 12.13 -1.34 -4.27
C GLU A 51 11.55 -1.16 -5.68
N VAL A 52 12.31 -1.48 -6.72
CA VAL A 52 11.82 -1.52 -8.11
C VAL A 52 10.69 -2.54 -8.27
N ASP A 53 10.86 -3.76 -7.75
CA ASP A 53 9.83 -4.80 -7.79
C ASP A 53 8.55 -4.36 -7.03
N ALA A 54 8.68 -3.60 -5.93
CA ALA A 54 7.54 -3.05 -5.19
C ALA A 54 6.77 -1.98 -5.99
N LEU A 55 7.46 -1.10 -6.73
CA LEU A 55 6.80 -0.14 -7.61
C LEU A 55 6.18 -0.81 -8.83
N ARG A 56 6.83 -1.85 -9.37
CA ARG A 56 6.28 -2.62 -10.50
C ARG A 56 5.04 -3.42 -10.12
N SER A 57 4.97 -3.98 -8.91
CA SER A 57 3.74 -4.66 -8.46
C SER A 57 2.55 -3.71 -8.44
N MET A 58 2.73 -2.50 -7.92
CA MET A 58 1.74 -1.42 -7.98
C MET A 58 1.31 -1.12 -9.42
N LEU A 59 2.27 -0.91 -10.33
CA LEU A 59 1.98 -0.60 -11.73
C LEU A 59 1.25 -1.75 -12.44
N SER A 60 1.64 -3.01 -12.18
CA SER A 60 0.97 -4.21 -12.73
C SER A 60 -0.49 -4.27 -12.25
N PHE A 61 -0.75 -3.94 -10.99
CA PHE A 61 -2.10 -3.87 -10.43
C PHE A 61 -2.96 -2.79 -11.12
N TYR A 62 -2.47 -1.54 -11.21
CA TYR A 62 -3.24 -0.43 -11.80
C TYR A 62 -3.43 -0.54 -13.31
N SER A 63 -2.50 -1.19 -14.01
CA SER A 63 -2.66 -1.47 -15.44
C SER A 63 -3.58 -2.65 -15.72
N LEU A 64 -4.17 -3.27 -14.69
CA LEU A 64 -5.03 -4.45 -14.76
C LEU A 64 -4.41 -5.59 -15.58
N ARG A 65 -3.06 -5.67 -15.56
CA ARG A 65 -2.32 -6.62 -16.40
C ARG A 65 -2.50 -8.05 -15.92
N SER A 66 -2.17 -8.31 -14.66
CA SER A 66 -2.21 -9.65 -14.08
C SER A 66 -2.05 -9.62 -12.57
N GLY A 67 -3.03 -10.17 -11.85
CA GLY A 67 -2.91 -10.37 -10.40
C GLY A 67 -1.76 -11.31 -10.02
N LYS A 68 -1.46 -12.31 -10.86
CA LYS A 68 -0.31 -13.22 -10.67
C LYS A 68 1.04 -12.51 -10.83
N GLU A 69 1.15 -11.61 -11.81
CA GLU A 69 2.36 -10.80 -11.99
C GLU A 69 2.54 -9.84 -10.81
N THR A 70 1.45 -9.19 -10.41
CA THR A 70 1.41 -8.29 -9.24
C THR A 70 1.93 -8.99 -7.99
N SER A 71 1.38 -10.17 -7.65
CA SER A 71 1.80 -10.89 -6.45
C SER A 71 3.22 -11.43 -6.55
N ALA A 72 3.66 -11.90 -7.72
CA ALA A 72 5.03 -12.36 -7.92
C ALA A 72 6.06 -11.24 -7.73
N LEU A 73 5.81 -10.05 -8.31
CA LEU A 73 6.65 -8.86 -8.14
C LEU A 73 6.74 -8.46 -6.67
N ALA A 74 5.58 -8.39 -6.00
CA ALA A 74 5.53 -8.00 -4.60
C ALA A 74 6.22 -9.01 -3.66
N SER A 75 6.11 -10.32 -3.92
CA SER A 75 6.84 -11.36 -3.17
C SER A 75 8.34 -11.17 -3.28
N ARG A 76 8.86 -10.99 -4.51
CA ARG A 76 10.30 -10.75 -4.73
C ARG A 76 10.78 -9.48 -4.05
N ALA A 77 9.93 -8.46 -3.98
CA ALA A 77 10.25 -7.25 -3.22
C ALA A 77 10.41 -7.59 -1.73
N LEU A 78 9.46 -8.28 -1.12
CA LEU A 78 9.52 -8.65 0.30
C LEU A 78 10.72 -9.53 0.67
N GLU A 79 11.17 -10.39 -0.25
CA GLU A 79 12.37 -11.22 -0.11
C GLU A 79 13.68 -10.40 -0.07
N ARG A 80 13.70 -9.24 -0.74
CA ARG A 80 14.91 -8.41 -0.89
C ARG A 80 14.94 -7.18 0.03
N LEU A 81 13.76 -6.69 0.43
CA LEU A 81 13.64 -5.46 1.20
C LEU A 81 14.06 -5.65 2.66
N PRO A 82 15.03 -4.87 3.19
CA PRO A 82 15.38 -4.91 4.60
C PRO A 82 14.19 -4.51 5.47
N MET A 83 14.11 -5.04 6.70
CA MET A 83 13.06 -4.68 7.66
C MET A 83 13.05 -3.18 7.99
N ALA A 84 14.17 -2.48 7.84
CA ALA A 84 14.23 -1.03 8.00
C ALA A 84 13.39 -0.26 6.95
N HIS A 85 13.11 -0.84 5.78
CA HIS A 85 12.43 -0.18 4.65
C HIS A 85 10.90 -0.21 4.82
N SER A 86 10.42 0.18 6.00
CA SER A 86 9.03 0.06 6.46
C SER A 86 8.02 0.53 5.41
N SER A 87 8.19 1.73 4.85
CA SER A 87 7.26 2.28 3.86
C SER A 87 7.12 1.35 2.64
N VAL A 88 8.23 0.94 2.03
CA VAL A 88 8.22 0.13 0.81
C VAL A 88 7.76 -1.30 1.09
N ARG A 89 8.08 -1.86 2.27
CA ARG A 89 7.52 -3.15 2.71
C ARG A 89 6.00 -3.10 2.84
N GLY A 90 5.44 -2.03 3.39
CA GLY A 90 3.98 -1.86 3.46
C GLY A 90 3.33 -1.76 2.07
N LEU A 91 3.99 -1.14 1.10
CA LEU A 91 3.55 -1.09 -0.30
C LEU A 91 3.58 -2.50 -0.93
N ALA A 92 4.67 -3.23 -0.71
CA ALA A 92 4.83 -4.59 -1.22
C ALA A 92 3.78 -5.54 -0.61
N TRP A 93 3.54 -5.51 0.70
CA TRP A 93 2.48 -6.30 1.33
C TRP A 93 1.09 -5.99 0.77
N LEU A 94 0.78 -4.70 0.54
CA LEU A 94 -0.49 -4.29 -0.05
C LEU A 94 -0.72 -4.96 -1.41
N TYR A 95 0.26 -4.86 -2.31
CA TYR A 95 0.11 -5.44 -3.64
C TYR A 95 0.32 -6.95 -3.68
N TYR A 96 1.04 -7.54 -2.71
CA TYR A 96 1.15 -8.99 -2.61
C TYR A 96 -0.22 -9.62 -2.38
N ALA A 97 -0.96 -9.14 -1.37
CA ALA A 97 -2.31 -9.61 -1.10
C ALA A 97 -3.32 -9.17 -2.20
N ALA A 98 -3.23 -7.94 -2.72
CA ALA A 98 -4.12 -7.45 -3.76
C ALA A 98 -3.99 -8.25 -5.08
N GLY A 99 -2.81 -8.80 -5.39
CA GLY A 99 -2.61 -9.69 -6.53
C GLY A 99 -3.46 -10.97 -6.45
N PHE A 100 -3.57 -11.57 -5.25
CA PHE A 100 -4.44 -12.73 -5.01
C PHE A 100 -5.93 -12.35 -5.03
N GLN A 101 -6.28 -11.18 -4.50
CA GLN A 101 -7.65 -10.69 -4.61
C GLN A 101 -8.06 -10.51 -6.09
N ALA A 102 -7.18 -9.96 -6.94
CA ALA A 102 -7.43 -9.78 -8.36
C ALA A 102 -7.59 -11.10 -9.14
N THR A 103 -7.13 -12.24 -8.59
CA THR A 103 -7.34 -13.59 -9.14
C THR A 103 -8.54 -14.32 -8.53
N GLY A 104 -9.30 -13.68 -7.64
CA GLY A 104 -10.44 -14.26 -6.92
C GLY A 104 -10.05 -15.08 -5.69
N GLU A 105 -8.77 -15.12 -5.31
CA GLU A 105 -8.26 -15.85 -4.15
C GLU A 105 -8.39 -15.00 -2.86
N THR A 106 -9.60 -14.54 -2.60
CA THR A 106 -9.93 -13.59 -1.52
C THR A 106 -9.53 -14.07 -0.13
N THR A 107 -9.77 -15.34 0.19
CA THR A 107 -9.36 -15.93 1.48
C THR A 107 -7.85 -15.83 1.66
N ARG A 108 -7.10 -16.16 0.60
CA ARG A 108 -5.64 -16.08 0.62
C ARG A 108 -5.15 -14.64 0.76
N ALA A 109 -5.78 -13.69 0.06
CA ALA A 109 -5.48 -12.27 0.20
C ALA A 109 -5.67 -11.80 1.66
N ARG A 110 -6.75 -12.23 2.33
CA ARG A 110 -6.99 -11.91 3.74
C ARG A 110 -5.90 -12.45 4.65
N GLU A 111 -5.54 -13.73 4.49
CA GLU A 111 -4.47 -14.36 5.26
C GLU A 111 -3.14 -13.61 5.11
N LEU A 112 -2.79 -13.22 3.88
CA LEU A 112 -1.56 -12.49 3.59
C LEU A 112 -1.54 -11.10 4.23
N PHE A 113 -2.65 -10.37 4.21
CA PHE A 113 -2.72 -9.10 4.95
C PHE A 113 -2.54 -9.29 6.45
N LEU A 114 -3.19 -10.30 7.04
CA LEU A 114 -3.04 -10.61 8.47
C LEU A 114 -1.63 -11.08 8.82
N GLU A 115 -0.96 -11.78 7.90
CA GLU A 115 0.44 -12.16 8.03
C GLU A 115 1.34 -10.94 8.00
N GLY A 116 1.20 -10.06 7.00
CA GLY A 116 1.98 -8.82 6.92
C GLY A 116 1.79 -7.90 8.12
N LEU A 117 0.58 -7.86 8.71
CA LEU A 117 0.31 -7.04 9.89
C LEU A 117 1.16 -7.45 11.11
N LYS A 118 1.65 -8.69 11.15
CA LYS A 118 2.55 -9.15 12.24
C LYS A 118 3.90 -8.40 12.23
N GLU A 119 4.35 -7.90 11.08
CA GLU A 119 5.58 -7.09 10.98
C GLU A 119 5.45 -5.73 11.69
N ASP A 120 4.24 -5.27 12.00
CA ASP A 120 4.03 -3.97 12.65
C ASP A 120 4.79 -3.85 13.98
N SER A 121 4.94 -4.97 14.71
CA SER A 121 5.73 -5.05 15.94
C SER A 121 7.21 -4.67 15.76
N LEU A 122 7.72 -4.71 14.54
CA LEU A 122 9.11 -4.37 14.17
C LEU A 122 9.23 -2.96 13.59
N HIS A 123 8.12 -2.32 13.20
CA HIS A 123 8.14 -1.03 12.51
C HIS A 123 7.75 0.14 13.41
N GLY A 124 6.67 0.00 14.20
CA GLY A 124 6.20 1.06 15.11
C GLY A 124 5.87 2.40 14.44
N ASN A 125 5.70 2.43 13.11
CA ASN A 125 5.50 3.65 12.31
C ASN A 125 4.22 3.55 11.47
N SER A 126 4.15 4.21 10.31
CA SER A 126 2.97 4.19 9.42
C SER A 126 2.83 2.91 8.57
N PHE A 127 3.74 1.94 8.71
CA PHE A 127 3.71 0.65 8.04
C PHE A 127 2.32 -0.03 7.96
N PRO A 128 1.61 -0.25 9.09
CA PRO A 128 0.37 -1.03 9.07
C PRO A 128 -0.77 -0.30 8.35
N SER A 129 -0.67 1.01 8.12
CA SER A 129 -1.71 1.78 7.44
C SER A 129 -2.01 1.25 6.05
N ARG A 130 -0.99 0.86 5.27
CA ARG A 130 -1.20 0.28 3.93
C ARG A 130 -1.88 -1.08 3.98
N ILE A 131 -1.56 -1.89 4.99
CA ILE A 131 -2.14 -3.22 5.19
C ILE A 131 -3.59 -3.12 5.64
N LEU A 132 -3.88 -2.25 6.62
CA LEU A 132 -5.24 -2.02 7.12
C LEU A 132 -6.13 -1.38 6.05
N PHE A 133 -5.59 -0.46 5.25
CA PHE A 133 -6.26 0.08 4.07
C PHE A 133 -6.66 -1.04 3.09
N GLY A 134 -5.74 -1.94 2.76
CA GLY A 134 -6.02 -3.09 1.89
C GLY A 134 -7.05 -4.05 2.47
N LEU A 135 -6.99 -4.35 3.78
CA LEU A 135 -7.99 -5.16 4.48
C LEU A 135 -9.38 -4.54 4.43
N CYS A 136 -9.51 -3.22 4.64
CA CYS A 136 -10.78 -2.53 4.52
C CYS A 136 -11.36 -2.69 3.12
N PHE A 137 -10.59 -2.40 2.07
CA PHE A 137 -11.02 -2.63 0.68
C PHE A 137 -11.45 -4.08 0.44
N LEU A 138 -10.66 -5.04 0.88
CA LEU A 138 -10.97 -6.46 0.75
C LEU A 138 -12.32 -6.79 1.42
N THR A 139 -12.52 -6.39 2.68
CA THR A 139 -13.78 -6.66 3.39
C THR A 139 -14.98 -5.97 2.75
N TRP A 140 -14.80 -4.74 2.27
CA TRP A 140 -15.85 -3.98 1.59
C TRP A 140 -16.27 -4.66 0.27
N MET A 141 -15.31 -5.04 -0.58
CA MET A 141 -15.59 -5.71 -1.85
C MET A 141 -16.27 -7.07 -1.69
N ASN A 142 -16.09 -7.73 -0.54
CA ASN A 142 -16.78 -8.99 -0.21
C ASN A 142 -18.11 -8.78 0.50
N THR A 143 -18.59 -7.54 0.65
CA THR A 143 -19.82 -7.18 1.38
C THR A 143 -19.84 -7.66 2.83
N ASP A 144 -18.65 -7.90 3.43
CA ASP A 144 -18.51 -8.28 4.83
C ASP A 144 -18.46 -7.03 5.71
N LEU A 145 -19.64 -6.43 5.91
CA LEU A 145 -19.80 -5.19 6.67
C LEU A 145 -19.36 -5.33 8.14
N ALA A 146 -19.52 -6.51 8.72
CA ALA A 146 -19.10 -6.77 10.11
C ALA A 146 -17.58 -6.68 10.23
N SER A 147 -16.85 -7.37 9.35
CA SER A 147 -15.39 -7.29 9.33
C SER A 147 -14.90 -5.91 8.91
N LEU A 148 -15.55 -5.25 7.95
CA LEU A 148 -15.20 -3.89 7.53
C LEU A 148 -15.23 -2.93 8.72
N ARG A 149 -16.29 -2.97 9.53
CA ARG A 149 -16.39 -2.16 10.75
C ARG A 149 -15.28 -2.49 11.74
N GLN A 150 -14.97 -3.77 11.95
CA GLN A 150 -13.93 -4.19 12.88
C GLN A 150 -12.55 -3.68 12.45
N VAL A 151 -12.19 -3.88 11.17
CA VAL A 151 -10.89 -3.45 10.61
C VAL A 151 -10.80 -1.93 10.61
N ALA A 152 -11.84 -1.22 10.15
CA ALA A 152 -11.84 0.24 10.10
C ALA A 152 -11.77 0.87 11.50
N THR A 153 -12.44 0.27 12.51
CA THR A 153 -12.31 0.71 13.91
C THR A 153 -10.89 0.51 14.43
N HIS A 154 -10.26 -0.62 14.13
CA HIS A 154 -8.87 -0.86 14.49
C HIS A 154 -7.94 0.14 13.80
N TYR A 155 -8.19 0.43 12.52
CA TYR A 155 -7.42 1.38 11.72
C TYR A 155 -7.53 2.81 12.26
N LEU A 156 -8.74 3.23 12.66
CA LEU A 156 -8.96 4.53 13.28
C LEU A 156 -8.18 4.66 14.58
N ARG A 157 -8.29 3.66 15.47
CA ARG A 157 -7.58 3.65 16.75
C ARG A 157 -6.07 3.76 16.55
N LEU A 158 -5.50 2.87 15.74
CA LEU A 158 -4.05 2.83 15.50
C LEU A 158 -3.55 4.13 14.85
N SER A 159 -4.28 4.65 13.86
CA SER A 159 -3.90 5.89 13.19
C SER A 159 -3.97 7.10 14.12
N THR A 160 -4.96 7.13 15.02
CA THR A 160 -5.07 8.19 16.04
C THR A 160 -3.92 8.11 17.04
N GLU A 161 -3.64 6.92 17.58
CA GLU A 161 -2.54 6.68 18.53
C GLU A 161 -1.18 7.08 17.97
N ARG A 162 -0.97 6.90 16.66
CA ARG A 162 0.30 7.20 15.97
C ARG A 162 0.31 8.55 15.25
N GLY A 163 -0.73 9.36 15.35
CA GLY A 163 -0.82 10.66 14.67
C GLY A 163 -0.81 10.58 13.13
N LEU A 164 -1.31 9.49 12.55
CA LEU A 164 -1.33 9.24 11.11
C LEU A 164 -2.59 9.84 10.48
N THR A 165 -2.54 11.13 10.12
CA THR A 165 -3.73 11.86 9.64
C THR A 165 -4.40 11.20 8.43
N GLU A 166 -3.62 10.79 7.42
CA GLU A 166 -4.16 10.08 6.25
C GLU A 166 -4.92 8.80 6.66
N GLY A 167 -4.37 8.03 7.60
CA GLY A 167 -4.99 6.81 8.09
C GLY A 167 -6.29 7.06 8.85
N VAL A 168 -6.37 8.14 9.63
CA VAL A 168 -7.61 8.58 10.30
C VAL A 168 -8.69 8.90 9.26
N GLY A 169 -8.35 9.64 8.20
CA GLY A 169 -9.27 9.96 7.11
C GLY A 169 -9.82 8.72 6.42
N PHE A 170 -8.95 7.77 6.03
CA PHE A 170 -9.41 6.52 5.42
C PHE A 170 -10.24 5.65 6.37
N ALA A 171 -9.89 5.60 7.65
CA ALA A 171 -10.67 4.82 8.61
C ALA A 171 -12.10 5.35 8.76
N HIS A 172 -12.28 6.67 8.85
CA HIS A 172 -13.61 7.30 8.85
C HIS A 172 -14.35 7.06 7.54
N TYR A 173 -13.67 7.13 6.39
CA TYR A 173 -14.27 6.80 5.10
C TYR A 173 -14.88 5.40 5.11
N PHE A 174 -14.14 4.38 5.55
CA PHE A 174 -14.65 3.00 5.60
C PHE A 174 -15.74 2.76 6.64
N LEU A 175 -15.68 3.44 7.79
CA LEU A 175 -16.76 3.41 8.79
C LEU A 175 -18.05 4.02 8.22
N GLY A 176 -17.92 5.14 7.50
CA GLY A 176 -19.03 5.78 6.79
C GLY A 176 -19.61 4.89 5.70
N THR A 177 -18.76 4.25 4.88
CA THR A 177 -19.19 3.27 3.87
C THR A 177 -19.95 2.10 4.50
N ALA A 178 -19.44 1.53 5.59
CA ALA A 178 -20.11 0.43 6.27
C ALA A 178 -21.47 0.84 6.86
N ALA A 179 -21.60 2.06 7.37
CA ALA A 179 -22.86 2.59 7.88
C ALA A 179 -23.86 2.86 6.74
N TYR A 180 -23.37 3.43 5.64
CA TYR A 180 -24.18 3.69 4.45
C TYR A 180 -24.74 2.39 3.85
N ASP A 181 -23.89 1.37 3.68
CA ASP A 181 -24.30 0.05 3.17
C ASP A 181 -25.27 -0.67 4.12
N ALA A 182 -25.24 -0.34 5.41
CA ALA A 182 -26.20 -0.82 6.42
C ALA A 182 -27.47 0.05 6.55
N ASN A 183 -27.61 1.09 5.72
CA ASN A 183 -28.69 2.08 5.75
C ASN A 183 -28.80 2.89 7.07
N ASP A 184 -27.69 3.01 7.81
CA ASP A 184 -27.55 3.89 8.97
C ASP A 184 -27.02 5.26 8.50
N LEU A 185 -27.93 6.06 7.93
CA LEU A 185 -27.58 7.30 7.22
C LEU A 185 -27.05 8.38 8.16
N GLU A 186 -27.56 8.46 9.40
CA GLU A 186 -27.09 9.42 10.39
C GLU A 186 -25.63 9.16 10.76
N ARG A 187 -25.28 7.89 10.97
CA ARG A 187 -23.91 7.50 11.24
C ARG A 187 -23.02 7.72 10.03
N ALA A 188 -23.48 7.36 8.83
CA ALA A 188 -22.73 7.58 7.60
C ALA A 188 -22.37 9.07 7.43
N GLU A 189 -23.33 9.97 7.63
CA GLU A 189 -23.11 11.43 7.56
C GLU A 189 -22.04 11.88 8.56
N SER A 190 -22.13 11.44 9.81
CA SER A 190 -21.15 11.79 10.86
C SER A 190 -19.72 11.37 10.49
N GLU A 191 -19.55 10.13 10.04
CA GLU A 191 -18.25 9.58 9.67
C GLU A 191 -17.68 10.29 8.42
N PHE A 192 -18.48 10.51 7.38
CA PHE A 192 -18.02 11.22 6.19
C PHE A 192 -17.70 12.69 6.46
N LYS A 193 -18.43 13.34 7.37
CA LYS A 193 -18.10 14.71 7.79
C LYS A 193 -16.71 14.79 8.42
N ALA A 194 -16.30 13.80 9.21
CA ALA A 194 -14.95 13.73 9.79
C ALA A 194 -13.85 13.67 8.71
N VAL A 195 -14.12 13.04 7.56
CA VAL A 195 -13.20 13.04 6.40
C VAL A 195 -13.06 14.44 5.81
N THR A 196 -14.16 15.17 5.61
CA THR A 196 -14.14 16.50 4.99
C THR A 196 -13.39 17.56 5.81
N VAL A 197 -13.33 17.39 7.13
CA VAL A 197 -12.51 18.25 8.00
C VAL A 197 -11.02 18.13 7.67
N GLN A 198 -10.59 17.01 7.08
CA GLN A 198 -9.21 16.71 6.72
C GLN A 198 -8.87 16.97 5.25
N ARG A 199 -9.77 17.63 4.49
CA ARG A 199 -9.72 17.79 3.02
C ARG A 199 -8.44 18.36 2.42
N TYR A 200 -7.58 19.02 3.20
CA TYR A 200 -6.31 19.59 2.74
C TYR A 200 -5.07 18.87 3.30
N ILE A 201 -5.26 17.80 4.09
CA ILE A 201 -4.18 17.12 4.81
C ILE A 201 -3.98 15.69 4.27
N ALA A 202 -5.01 15.06 3.73
CA ALA A 202 -4.98 13.66 3.27
C ALA A 202 -4.20 13.40 1.96
N HIS A 203 -3.67 14.44 1.28
CA HIS A 203 -2.96 14.32 0.00
C HIS A 203 -1.63 15.09 -0.04
N ALA A 204 -1.02 15.40 1.11
CA ALA A 204 0.27 16.08 1.19
C ALA A 204 1.48 15.11 1.17
#